data_AF-A0A660KVT9-F1
#
_entry.id   AF-A0A660KVT9-F1
#
_cell.length_a   1.000
_cell.length_b   1.000
_cell.length_c   1.000
_cell.angle_alpha   90.00
_cell.angle_beta   90.00
_cell.angle_gamma   90.00
#
_symmetry.space_group_name_H-M   'P 1'
#
loop_
_entity.id
_entity.type
_entity.pdbx_description
1 polymer ?
#
loop_
_entity_poly.entity_id
_entity_poly.type
_entity_poly.pdbx_seq_one_letter_code
_entity_poly.pdbx_strand_id
1 'polypeptide(L)'
;MYYWYKKQKEMPGSEMGGFTRILHSGNPDNLMDEIPTLVVDPLPAGMDRGYIVLNRPWAFVQWLEKATIEEEYILMAEPDHIFIKPLPNLGHGGYPAAFPFFYIRPDRNEKIIRKYYPEEKGPVKNVDPIGNSPVIIKKDLLEKIAPTWMNISIRMKDDLETDKTFGWVLEMYAYAVASALHGVQHILRKDFMLQPPWDLETGKKFIIHYTYGCDYNLKGELTYGKIGEWRFDKRSHLRGPPPKNLSMPPPGVPESVVTLVKMVNEATANIPNWETP
;
A
#
# COMPACT_ATOMS: atom_id res chain seq x y z
N MET A 1 -5.00 1.89 10.14
CA MET A 1 -5.13 3.02 9.19
C MET A 1 -6.21 4.04 9.55
N TYR A 2 -7.51 3.70 9.49
CA TYR A 2 -8.62 4.69 9.48
C TYR A 2 -8.64 5.65 10.68
N TYR A 3 -8.39 5.14 11.90
CA TYR A 3 -8.22 5.95 13.11
C TYR A 3 -7.20 7.08 12.93
N TRP A 4 -6.03 6.77 12.37
CA TRP A 4 -4.95 7.71 12.16
C TRP A 4 -5.22 8.66 11.00
N TYR A 5 -5.89 8.19 9.94
CA TYR A 5 -6.38 9.07 8.88
C TYR A 5 -7.28 10.18 9.46
N LYS A 6 -8.27 9.83 10.30
CA LYS A 6 -9.17 10.81 10.93
C LYS A 6 -8.40 11.85 11.73
N LYS A 7 -7.42 11.42 12.53
CA LYS A 7 -6.58 12.36 13.32
C LYS A 7 -5.73 13.27 12.44
N GLN A 8 -5.01 12.70 11.47
CA GLN A 8 -4.08 13.49 10.66
C GLN A 8 -4.80 14.41 9.67
N LYS A 9 -6.02 14.08 9.25
CA LYS A 9 -6.87 14.93 8.40
C LYS A 9 -7.17 16.28 9.04
N GLU A 10 -7.42 16.30 10.34
CA GLU A 10 -7.76 17.52 11.09
C GLU A 10 -6.54 18.37 11.47
N MET A 11 -5.32 17.89 11.18
CA MET A 11 -4.09 18.60 11.55
C MET A 11 -3.75 19.68 10.51
N PRO A 12 -3.21 20.84 10.94
CA PRO A 12 -2.76 21.89 10.03
C PRO A 12 -1.76 21.38 8.99
N GLY A 13 -1.97 21.76 7.73
CA GLY A 13 -1.13 21.36 6.59
C GLY A 13 -1.50 20.00 5.99
N SER A 14 -2.56 19.33 6.48
CA SER A 14 -3.11 18.16 5.80
C SER A 14 -4.01 18.59 4.64
N GLU A 15 -3.90 17.89 3.51
CA GLU A 15 -4.79 18.05 2.35
C GLU A 15 -5.59 16.77 2.10
N MET A 16 -5.82 15.97 3.15
CA MET A 16 -6.53 14.70 3.03
C MET A 16 -8.04 14.95 2.93
N GLY A 17 -8.63 14.51 1.82
CA GLY A 17 -10.07 14.59 1.55
C GLY A 17 -10.86 13.44 2.16
N GLY A 18 -11.83 12.90 1.41
CA GLY A 18 -12.60 11.72 1.74
C GLY A 18 -11.77 10.45 1.93
N PHE A 19 -12.42 9.41 2.45
CA PHE A 19 -11.83 8.08 2.62
C PHE A 19 -12.79 7.06 2.07
N THR A 20 -12.29 6.07 1.35
CA THR A 20 -13.07 4.90 0.95
C THR A 20 -12.24 3.65 1.12
N ARG A 21 -12.75 2.69 1.88
CA ARG A 21 -12.28 1.31 1.86
C ARG A 21 -12.96 0.60 0.69
N ILE A 22 -12.16 0.11 -0.26
CA ILE A 22 -12.68 -0.68 -1.38
C ILE A 22 -12.69 -2.15 -0.95
N LEU A 23 -13.87 -2.68 -0.62
CA LEU A 23 -14.03 -4.04 -0.12
C LEU A 23 -14.38 -4.98 -1.30
N HIS A 24 -13.38 -5.70 -1.80
CA HIS A 24 -13.49 -6.55 -2.99
C HIS A 24 -13.86 -8.01 -2.68
N SER A 25 -14.60 -8.24 -1.59
CA SER A 25 -15.13 -9.57 -1.22
C SER A 25 -16.46 -9.89 -1.90
N GLY A 26 -17.09 -8.92 -2.57
CA GLY A 26 -18.45 -9.01 -3.08
C GLY A 26 -19.54 -8.99 -2.00
N ASN A 27 -19.16 -8.92 -0.71
CA ASN A 27 -20.10 -9.01 0.42
C ASN A 27 -19.80 -7.92 1.46
N PRO A 28 -20.83 -7.32 2.08
CA PRO A 28 -20.62 -6.40 3.19
C PRO A 28 -19.97 -7.10 4.40
N ASP A 29 -19.29 -6.33 5.24
CA ASP A 29 -18.75 -6.78 6.52
C ASP A 29 -19.13 -5.83 7.67
N ASN A 30 -18.81 -6.22 8.90
CA ASN A 30 -19.12 -5.48 10.13
C ASN A 30 -18.36 -4.15 10.27
N LEU A 31 -17.28 -3.92 9.51
CA LEU A 31 -16.53 -2.67 9.58
C LEU A 31 -17.15 -1.56 8.72
N MET A 32 -18.17 -1.85 7.93
CA MET A 32 -18.85 -0.86 7.09
C MET A 32 -19.59 0.20 7.91
N ASP A 33 -19.98 -0.12 9.14
CA ASP A 33 -20.63 0.84 10.04
C ASP A 33 -19.63 1.88 10.59
N GLU A 34 -18.33 1.57 10.59
CA GLU A 34 -17.27 2.47 11.08
C GLU A 34 -16.50 3.13 9.93
N ILE A 35 -16.17 2.37 8.89
CA ILE A 35 -15.27 2.79 7.81
C ILE A 35 -16.10 3.00 6.54
N PRO A 36 -16.11 4.21 5.95
CA PRO A 36 -16.75 4.44 4.66
C PRO A 36 -16.26 3.42 3.64
N THR A 37 -17.16 2.59 3.13
CA THR A 37 -16.81 1.40 2.35
C THR A 37 -17.65 1.34 1.08
N LEU A 38 -17.00 0.98 -0.03
CA LEU A 38 -17.69 0.59 -1.25
C LEU A 38 -17.40 -0.89 -1.51
N VAL A 39 -18.46 -1.70 -1.56
CA VAL A 39 -18.37 -3.14 -1.86
C VAL A 39 -18.31 -3.32 -3.37
N VAL A 40 -17.31 -4.05 -3.83
CA VAL A 40 -17.11 -4.40 -5.24
C VAL A 40 -16.96 -5.91 -5.38
N ASP A 41 -17.26 -6.41 -6.56
CA ASP A 41 -17.15 -7.85 -6.83
C ASP A 41 -15.67 -8.26 -6.96
N PRO A 42 -15.29 -9.45 -6.48
CA PRO A 42 -14.00 -10.01 -6.84
C PRO A 42 -13.95 -10.30 -8.35
N LEU A 43 -12.76 -10.63 -8.85
CA LEU A 43 -12.63 -11.21 -10.18
C LEU A 43 -13.46 -12.49 -10.29
N PRO A 44 -13.94 -12.85 -11.49
CA PRO A 44 -14.62 -14.12 -11.73
C PRO A 44 -13.83 -15.31 -11.18
N ALA A 45 -14.54 -16.30 -10.64
CA ALA A 45 -13.92 -17.45 -10.00
C ALA A 45 -12.84 -18.10 -10.88
N GLY A 46 -11.66 -18.31 -10.32
CA GLY A 46 -10.51 -18.91 -11.00
C GLY A 46 -9.65 -17.95 -11.81
N MET A 47 -10.12 -16.73 -12.11
CA MET A 47 -9.34 -15.75 -12.87
C MET A 47 -8.15 -15.20 -12.07
N ASP A 48 -8.25 -15.13 -10.74
CA ASP A 48 -7.15 -14.70 -9.88
C ASP A 48 -6.06 -15.78 -9.70
N ARG A 49 -6.32 -17.04 -10.11
CA ARG A 49 -5.42 -18.19 -9.95
C ARG A 49 -4.88 -18.35 -8.52
N GLY A 50 -5.68 -18.02 -7.52
CA GLY A 50 -5.29 -18.04 -6.10
C GLY A 50 -4.36 -16.89 -5.67
N TYR A 51 -4.07 -15.93 -6.56
CA TYR A 51 -3.34 -14.71 -6.25
C TYR A 51 -4.32 -13.56 -6.00
N ILE A 52 -4.78 -13.47 -4.75
CA ILE A 52 -5.83 -12.53 -4.30
C ILE A 52 -5.55 -11.07 -4.63
N VAL A 53 -4.29 -10.68 -4.82
CA VAL A 53 -3.87 -9.31 -5.12
C VAL A 53 -4.39 -8.85 -6.48
N LEU A 54 -4.70 -9.76 -7.43
CA LEU A 54 -5.31 -9.40 -8.71
C LEU A 54 -6.69 -8.75 -8.58
N ASN A 55 -7.38 -8.96 -7.46
CA ASN A 55 -8.66 -8.31 -7.21
C ASN A 55 -8.51 -6.80 -7.02
N ARG A 56 -7.32 -6.30 -6.64
CA ARG A 56 -7.09 -4.88 -6.36
C ARG A 56 -7.25 -3.98 -7.61
N PRO A 57 -6.55 -4.22 -8.74
CA PRO A 57 -6.79 -3.45 -9.97
C PRO A 57 -8.26 -3.44 -10.38
N TRP A 58 -8.94 -4.59 -10.29
CA TRP A 58 -10.36 -4.72 -10.63
C TRP A 58 -11.26 -3.94 -9.67
N ALA A 59 -10.92 -3.94 -8.38
CA ALA A 59 -11.61 -3.17 -7.37
C ALA A 59 -11.53 -1.66 -7.66
N PHE A 60 -10.36 -1.16 -8.12
CA PHE A 60 -10.21 0.23 -8.53
C PHE A 60 -11.04 0.58 -9.76
N VAL A 61 -11.10 -0.29 -10.78
CA VAL A 61 -11.95 -0.07 -11.95
C VAL A 61 -13.42 0.10 -11.52
N GLN A 62 -13.95 -0.84 -10.75
CA GLN A 62 -15.33 -0.76 -10.27
C GLN A 62 -15.58 0.44 -9.35
N TRP A 63 -14.62 0.76 -8.48
CA TRP A 63 -14.76 1.91 -7.58
C TRP A 63 -14.81 3.23 -8.34
N LEU A 64 -13.96 3.42 -9.36
CA LEU A 64 -13.98 4.61 -10.21
C LEU A 64 -15.28 4.73 -11.02
N GLU A 65 -15.88 3.62 -11.43
CA GLU A 65 -17.17 3.61 -12.14
C GLU A 65 -18.37 3.90 -11.21
N LYS A 66 -18.32 3.41 -9.97
CA LYS A 66 -19.47 3.41 -9.04
C LYS A 66 -19.46 4.57 -8.04
N ALA A 67 -18.28 5.05 -7.65
CA ALA A 67 -18.15 6.06 -6.61
C ALA A 67 -18.36 7.48 -7.15
N THR A 68 -18.97 8.34 -6.33
CA THR A 68 -18.88 9.79 -6.52
C THR A 68 -17.63 10.28 -5.80
N ILE A 69 -16.65 10.79 -6.55
CA ILE A 69 -15.36 11.27 -6.02
C ILE A 69 -15.27 12.77 -6.29
N GLU A 70 -15.35 13.56 -5.23
CA GLU A 70 -15.29 15.04 -5.27
C GLU A 70 -13.85 15.53 -5.44
N GLU A 71 -12.87 14.79 -4.91
CA GLU A 71 -11.47 15.17 -4.94
C GLU A 71 -10.84 15.02 -6.33
N GLU A 72 -9.96 15.96 -6.67
CA GLU A 72 -9.16 15.91 -7.91
C GLU A 72 -8.04 14.86 -7.83
N TYR A 73 -7.53 14.58 -6.63
CA TYR A 73 -6.42 13.66 -6.39
C TYR A 73 -6.83 12.52 -5.47
N ILE A 74 -6.26 11.34 -5.73
CA ILE A 74 -6.50 10.11 -5.00
C ILE A 74 -5.18 9.64 -4.40
N LEU A 75 -5.19 9.38 -3.09
CA LEU A 75 -4.14 8.62 -2.42
C LEU A 75 -4.55 7.14 -2.40
N MET A 76 -3.81 6.32 -3.15
CA MET A 76 -3.86 4.86 -3.00
C MET A 76 -2.98 4.46 -1.81
N ALA A 77 -3.54 3.71 -0.85
CA ALA A 77 -2.88 3.30 0.38
C ALA A 77 -3.22 1.85 0.78
N GLU A 78 -2.37 1.20 1.57
CA GLU A 78 -2.60 -0.18 2.05
C GLU A 78 -3.08 -0.22 3.51
N PRO A 79 -3.95 -1.15 3.93
CA PRO A 79 -4.50 -1.21 5.29
C PRO A 79 -3.47 -1.22 6.43
N ASP A 80 -2.24 -1.64 6.15
CA ASP A 80 -1.08 -1.63 7.04
C ASP A 80 -0.24 -0.35 6.97
N HIS A 81 -0.83 0.74 6.49
CA HIS A 81 -0.31 2.09 6.66
C HIS A 81 -0.85 2.75 7.94
N ILE A 82 0.04 3.48 8.61
CA ILE A 82 -0.26 4.39 9.71
C ILE A 82 0.22 5.79 9.32
N PHE A 83 -0.69 6.75 9.28
CA PHE A 83 -0.37 8.15 9.06
C PHE A 83 0.22 8.77 10.33
N ILE A 84 1.49 9.15 10.28
CA ILE A 84 2.23 9.71 11.42
C ILE A 84 2.29 11.24 11.39
N LYS A 85 1.89 11.86 10.28
CA LYS A 85 1.88 13.31 10.07
C LYS A 85 0.69 13.73 9.19
N PRO A 86 0.26 15.01 9.24
CA PRO A 86 -0.60 15.59 8.20
C PRO A 86 0.06 15.40 6.83
N LEU A 87 -0.72 14.95 5.85
CA LEU A 87 -0.23 14.65 4.51
C LEU A 87 -0.72 15.71 3.51
N PRO A 88 0.18 16.56 2.98
CA PRO A 88 -0.16 17.43 1.86
C PRO A 88 -0.16 16.63 0.54
N ASN A 89 -0.70 17.20 -0.54
CA ASN A 89 -0.52 16.62 -1.86
C ASN A 89 0.96 16.65 -2.26
N LEU A 90 1.56 15.47 -2.41
CA LEU A 90 2.97 15.33 -2.78
C LEU A 90 3.18 15.36 -4.31
N GLY A 91 2.10 15.25 -5.08
CA GLY A 91 2.11 15.44 -6.52
C GLY A 91 2.26 16.91 -6.88
N HIS A 92 2.90 17.21 -8.01
CA HIS A 92 3.16 18.58 -8.43
C HIS A 92 3.31 18.68 -9.95
N GLY A 93 2.88 19.80 -10.54
CA GLY A 93 3.05 20.06 -11.97
C GLY A 93 2.36 19.04 -12.89
N GLY A 94 1.29 18.39 -12.41
CA GLY A 94 0.59 17.33 -13.13
C GLY A 94 1.21 15.93 -12.98
N TYR A 95 2.35 15.81 -12.30
CA TYR A 95 3.00 14.52 -12.02
C TYR A 95 2.48 13.92 -10.71
N PRO A 96 2.02 12.66 -10.73
CA PRO A 96 1.75 11.88 -9.53
C PRO A 96 3.01 11.73 -8.65
N ALA A 97 2.82 11.44 -7.36
CA ALA A 97 3.92 11.13 -6.45
C ALA A 97 3.83 9.69 -5.96
N ALA A 98 4.95 8.97 -5.94
CA ALA A 98 5.01 7.56 -5.58
C ALA A 98 6.24 7.23 -4.75
N PHE A 99 6.15 6.20 -3.92
CA PHE A 99 7.31 5.67 -3.23
C PHE A 99 8.15 4.75 -4.16
N PRO A 100 9.46 4.96 -4.30
CA PRO A 100 10.32 4.08 -5.09
C PRO A 100 10.67 2.80 -4.31
N PHE A 101 10.29 1.65 -4.85
CA PHE A 101 10.57 0.34 -4.26
C PHE A 101 11.87 -0.23 -4.79
N PHE A 102 12.84 -0.47 -3.90
CA PHE A 102 14.18 -0.96 -4.28
C PHE A 102 14.18 -2.33 -4.99
N TYR A 103 13.10 -3.11 -4.83
CA TYR A 103 12.91 -4.43 -5.41
C TYR A 103 12.12 -4.41 -6.74
N ILE A 104 11.52 -3.28 -7.10
CA ILE A 104 10.93 -3.08 -8.44
C ILE A 104 12.03 -2.53 -9.33
N ARG A 105 12.56 -3.37 -10.22
CA ARG A 105 13.72 -3.08 -11.07
C ARG A 105 13.40 -3.37 -12.54
N PRO A 106 12.63 -2.51 -13.23
CA PRO A 106 12.32 -2.69 -14.64
C PRO A 106 13.59 -2.77 -15.52
N ASP A 107 14.62 -2.00 -15.17
CA ASP A 107 15.95 -1.99 -15.81
C ASP A 107 16.67 -3.34 -15.76
N ARG A 108 16.48 -4.12 -14.69
CA ARG A 108 17.05 -5.46 -14.52
C ARG A 108 16.19 -6.57 -15.12
N ASN A 109 14.97 -6.26 -15.53
CA ASN A 109 14.00 -7.21 -16.06
C ASN A 109 13.54 -6.83 -17.47
N GLU A 110 14.35 -6.11 -18.23
CA GLU A 110 13.99 -5.53 -19.54
C GLU A 110 13.32 -6.56 -20.46
N LYS A 111 13.90 -7.76 -20.63
CA LYS A 111 13.32 -8.82 -21.48
C LYS A 111 11.86 -9.14 -21.12
N ILE A 112 11.52 -9.21 -19.83
CA ILE A 112 10.16 -9.48 -19.37
C ILE A 112 9.29 -8.24 -19.55
N ILE A 113 9.80 -7.06 -19.18
CA ILE A 113 9.07 -5.80 -19.33
C ILE A 113 8.68 -5.55 -20.79
N ARG A 114 9.54 -5.87 -21.77
CA ARG A 114 9.26 -5.69 -23.20
C ARG A 114 8.07 -6.49 -23.72
N LYS A 115 7.64 -7.57 -23.04
CA LYS A 115 6.39 -8.28 -23.36
C LYS A 115 5.14 -7.40 -23.16
N TYR A 116 5.25 -6.38 -22.31
CA TYR A 116 4.14 -5.51 -21.89
C TYR A 116 4.36 -4.02 -22.18
N TYR A 117 5.62 -3.61 -22.37
CA TYR A 117 6.05 -2.26 -22.77
C TYR A 117 6.98 -2.33 -24.00
N PRO A 118 6.40 -2.44 -25.20
CA PRO A 118 7.17 -2.59 -26.45
C PRO A 118 8.14 -1.44 -26.72
N GLU A 119 9.15 -1.67 -27.58
CA GLU A 119 10.19 -0.67 -27.88
C GLU A 119 9.62 0.63 -28.48
N GLU A 120 8.57 0.53 -29.28
CA GLU A 120 7.88 1.68 -29.88
C GLU A 120 7.20 2.60 -28.84
N LYS A 121 6.99 2.12 -27.62
CA LYS A 121 6.47 2.94 -26.51
C LYS A 121 7.56 3.75 -25.82
N GLY A 122 8.82 3.41 -26.02
CA GLY A 122 9.98 4.13 -25.51
C GLY A 122 10.94 3.26 -24.70
N PRO A 123 11.95 3.87 -24.05
CA PRO A 123 12.94 3.14 -23.27
C PRO A 123 12.36 2.58 -21.96
N VAL A 124 12.84 1.42 -21.50
CA VAL A 124 12.37 0.78 -20.24
C VAL A 124 12.50 1.67 -19.02
N LYS A 125 13.44 2.64 -19.02
CA LYS A 125 13.60 3.62 -17.93
C LYS A 125 12.36 4.49 -17.69
N ASN A 126 11.40 4.53 -18.63
CA ASN A 126 10.11 5.19 -18.45
C ASN A 126 9.16 4.36 -17.56
N VAL A 127 9.46 3.10 -17.29
CA VAL A 127 8.73 2.31 -16.29
C VAL A 127 9.34 2.63 -14.93
N ASP A 128 8.64 3.43 -14.13
CA ASP A 128 9.09 3.85 -12.80
C ASP A 128 9.26 2.64 -11.85
N PRO A 129 10.24 2.64 -10.94
CA PRO A 129 10.46 1.58 -9.96
C PRO A 129 9.47 1.67 -8.78
N ILE A 130 8.18 1.58 -9.07
CA ILE A 130 7.09 1.85 -8.12
C ILE A 130 6.07 0.69 -8.08
N GLY A 131 5.14 0.76 -7.14
CA GLY A 131 3.85 0.07 -7.22
C GLY A 131 2.70 1.06 -7.10
N ASN A 132 1.48 0.55 -6.95
CA ASN A 132 0.29 1.38 -6.83
C ASN A 132 0.16 2.10 -5.47
N SER A 133 0.92 1.71 -4.43
CA SER A 133 0.75 2.24 -3.08
C SER A 133 2.08 2.39 -2.33
N PRO A 134 2.33 3.52 -1.62
CA PRO A 134 1.53 4.72 -1.65
C PRO A 134 1.75 5.51 -2.95
N VAL A 135 0.66 5.97 -3.56
CA VAL A 135 0.68 6.87 -4.72
C VAL A 135 -0.38 7.95 -4.57
N ILE A 136 -0.02 9.21 -4.81
CA ILE A 136 -0.97 10.30 -5.02
C ILE A 136 -1.03 10.59 -6.52
N ILE A 137 -2.20 10.44 -7.12
CA ILE A 137 -2.43 10.56 -8.57
C ILE A 137 -3.73 11.34 -8.82
N LYS A 138 -3.79 12.10 -9.91
CA LYS A 138 -5.06 12.72 -10.32
C LYS A 138 -6.09 11.65 -10.69
N LYS A 139 -7.35 11.92 -10.39
CA LYS A 139 -8.46 11.00 -10.69
C LYS A 139 -8.53 10.64 -12.18
N ASP A 140 -8.44 11.62 -13.07
CA ASP A 140 -8.51 11.43 -14.53
C ASP A 140 -7.39 10.52 -15.07
N LEU A 141 -6.17 10.65 -14.53
CA LEU A 141 -5.06 9.76 -14.83
C LEU A 141 -5.32 8.36 -14.30
N LEU A 142 -5.86 8.24 -13.07
CA LEU A 142 -6.18 6.93 -12.49
C LEU A 142 -7.26 6.20 -13.30
N GLU A 143 -8.32 6.90 -13.73
CA GLU A 143 -9.37 6.39 -14.62
C GLU A 143 -8.78 5.84 -15.94
N LYS A 144 -7.78 6.53 -16.49
CA LYS A 144 -7.10 6.10 -17.72
C LYS A 144 -6.24 4.84 -17.51
N ILE A 145 -5.50 4.76 -16.40
CA ILE A 145 -4.55 3.65 -16.18
C ILE A 145 -5.23 2.41 -15.59
N ALA A 146 -6.29 2.53 -14.79
CA ALA A 146 -6.84 1.43 -14.01
C ALA A 146 -7.29 0.23 -14.87
N PRO A 147 -8.00 0.40 -16.01
CA PRO A 147 -8.34 -0.73 -16.88
C PRO A 147 -7.11 -1.40 -17.49
N THR A 148 -6.07 -0.62 -17.82
CA THR A 148 -4.81 -1.16 -18.37
C THR A 148 -4.02 -1.90 -17.31
N TRP A 149 -3.96 -1.36 -16.10
CA TRP A 149 -3.34 -2.00 -14.93
C TRP A 149 -3.99 -3.35 -14.64
N MET A 150 -5.32 -3.44 -14.65
CA MET A 150 -6.05 -4.71 -14.50
C MET A 150 -5.66 -5.72 -15.60
N ASN A 151 -5.76 -5.31 -16.86
CA ASN A 151 -5.49 -6.20 -17.99
C ASN A 151 -4.05 -6.71 -18.02
N ILE A 152 -3.07 -5.85 -17.70
CA ILE A 152 -1.67 -6.24 -17.63
C ILE A 152 -1.42 -7.16 -16.44
N SER A 153 -2.05 -6.91 -15.29
CA SER A 153 -1.94 -7.78 -14.11
C SER A 153 -2.38 -9.21 -14.45
N ILE A 154 -3.51 -9.38 -15.15
CA ILE A 154 -4.00 -10.68 -15.59
C ILE A 154 -3.03 -11.32 -16.60
N ARG A 155 -2.63 -10.57 -17.63
CA ARG A 155 -1.68 -11.08 -18.65
C ARG A 155 -0.35 -11.52 -18.05
N MET A 156 0.18 -10.75 -17.11
CA MET A 156 1.41 -11.10 -16.39
C MET A 156 1.22 -12.37 -15.56
N LYS A 157 0.06 -12.54 -14.92
CA LYS A 157 -0.26 -13.75 -14.15
C LYS A 157 -0.42 -14.98 -15.04
N ASP A 158 -0.90 -14.79 -16.27
CA ASP A 158 -1.07 -15.86 -17.26
C ASP A 158 0.27 -16.31 -17.89
N ASP A 159 1.29 -15.44 -17.94
CA ASP A 159 2.62 -15.74 -18.45
C ASP A 159 3.50 -16.37 -17.35
N LEU A 160 3.80 -17.66 -17.49
CA LEU A 160 4.53 -18.45 -16.48
C LEU A 160 5.92 -17.90 -16.15
N GLU A 161 6.66 -17.36 -17.12
CA GLU A 161 7.98 -16.76 -16.89
C GLU A 161 7.84 -15.48 -16.05
N THR A 162 6.86 -14.64 -16.40
CA THR A 162 6.58 -13.37 -15.71
C THR A 162 6.08 -13.61 -14.29
N ASP A 163 5.09 -14.50 -14.10
CA ASP A 163 4.57 -14.87 -12.79
C ASP A 163 5.67 -15.42 -11.89
N LYS A 164 6.52 -16.32 -12.42
CA LYS A 164 7.64 -16.86 -11.66
C LYS A 164 8.67 -15.78 -11.28
N THR A 165 8.94 -14.82 -12.16
CA THR A 165 9.97 -13.79 -11.91
C THR A 165 9.48 -12.70 -10.96
N PHE A 166 8.25 -12.19 -11.13
CA PHE A 166 7.74 -11.09 -10.31
C PHE A 166 6.98 -11.57 -9.06
N GLY A 167 6.38 -12.76 -9.11
CA GLY A 167 5.71 -13.39 -7.98
C GLY A 167 4.73 -12.45 -7.27
N TRP A 168 4.91 -12.29 -5.96
CA TRP A 168 3.99 -11.52 -5.11
C TRP A 168 3.88 -10.03 -5.48
N VAL A 169 4.88 -9.45 -6.15
CA VAL A 169 4.92 -8.03 -6.53
C VAL A 169 4.56 -7.80 -8.00
N LEU A 170 4.04 -8.81 -8.69
CA LEU A 170 3.66 -8.75 -10.10
C LEU A 170 2.65 -7.65 -10.40
N GLU A 171 1.63 -7.48 -9.54
CA GLU A 171 0.65 -6.42 -9.69
C GLU A 171 1.31 -5.03 -9.66
N MET A 172 2.31 -4.82 -8.79
CA MET A 172 3.05 -3.55 -8.72
C MET A 172 3.79 -3.25 -10.04
N TYR A 173 4.40 -4.27 -10.66
CA TYR A 173 4.99 -4.12 -12.00
C TYR A 173 3.94 -3.80 -13.05
N ALA A 174 2.75 -4.42 -12.98
CA ALA A 174 1.66 -4.11 -13.88
C ALA A 174 1.18 -2.66 -13.75
N TYR A 175 1.11 -2.11 -12.53
CA TYR A 175 0.80 -0.69 -12.30
C TYR A 175 1.84 0.23 -12.94
N ALA A 176 3.13 -0.06 -12.73
CA ALA A 176 4.22 0.73 -13.29
C ALA A 176 4.22 0.70 -14.83
N VAL A 177 4.01 -0.48 -15.43
CA VAL A 177 3.90 -0.63 -16.89
C VAL A 177 2.67 0.08 -17.43
N ALA A 178 1.51 -0.05 -16.79
CA ALA A 178 0.29 0.63 -17.22
C ALA A 178 0.47 2.15 -17.19
N SER A 179 1.09 2.68 -16.15
CA SER A 179 1.44 4.11 -16.06
C SER A 179 2.32 4.55 -17.22
N ALA A 180 3.40 3.80 -17.50
CA ALA A 180 4.31 4.11 -18.60
C ALA A 180 3.64 4.05 -19.98
N LEU A 181 2.78 3.06 -20.23
CA LEU A 181 2.02 2.94 -21.48
C LEU A 181 1.12 4.15 -21.76
N HIS A 182 0.67 4.83 -20.71
CA HIS A 182 -0.15 6.03 -20.78
C HIS A 182 0.64 7.33 -20.68
N GLY A 183 1.98 7.26 -20.64
CA GLY A 183 2.88 8.41 -20.55
C GLY A 183 2.91 9.06 -19.16
N VAL A 184 2.47 8.35 -18.11
CA VAL A 184 2.45 8.85 -16.74
C VAL A 184 3.79 8.55 -16.08
N GLN A 185 4.48 9.60 -15.61
CA GLN A 185 5.73 9.52 -14.83
C GLN A 185 5.48 10.02 -13.41
N HIS A 186 6.20 9.47 -12.44
CA HIS A 186 6.01 9.80 -11.03
C HIS A 186 7.18 10.59 -10.45
N ILE A 187 6.86 11.53 -9.56
CA ILE A 187 7.82 12.11 -8.63
C ILE A 187 8.13 11.04 -7.58
N LEU A 188 9.37 10.53 -7.59
CA LEU A 188 9.81 9.50 -6.66
C LEU A 188 10.13 10.10 -5.29
N ARG A 189 9.31 9.78 -4.28
CA ARG A 189 9.38 10.33 -2.91
C ARG A 189 9.81 9.27 -1.91
N LYS A 190 11.10 9.24 -1.58
CA LYS A 190 11.66 8.35 -0.53
C LYS A 190 11.16 8.71 0.88
N ASP A 191 10.71 9.95 1.07
CA ASP A 191 10.12 10.45 2.30
C ASP A 191 8.62 10.15 2.41
N PHE A 192 8.00 9.51 1.42
CA PHE A 192 6.56 9.23 1.45
C PHE A 192 6.20 8.24 2.58
N MET A 193 6.97 7.17 2.72
CA MET A 193 6.77 6.18 3.77
C MET A 193 8.09 5.63 4.33
N LEU A 194 8.02 4.97 5.49
CA LEU A 194 9.06 4.12 6.05
C LEU A 194 8.57 2.69 6.28
N GLN A 195 9.53 1.77 6.38
CA GLN A 195 9.30 0.34 6.58
C GLN A 195 10.14 -0.18 7.77
N PRO A 196 9.66 -0.06 9.01
CA PRO A 196 10.26 -0.71 10.16
C PRO A 196 10.30 -2.24 9.95
N PRO A 197 11.33 -2.96 10.44
CA PRO A 197 12.43 -2.45 11.27
C PRO A 197 13.61 -1.85 10.49
N TRP A 198 13.53 -1.74 9.16
CA TRP A 198 14.65 -1.35 8.30
C TRP A 198 14.92 0.16 8.30
N ASP A 199 13.87 0.96 8.28
CA ASP A 199 13.97 2.39 8.50
C ASP A 199 13.98 2.66 10.00
N LEU A 200 15.09 3.17 10.54
CA LEU A 200 15.29 3.30 11.98
C LEU A 200 14.54 4.49 12.61
N GLU A 201 14.28 5.52 11.80
CA GLU A 201 13.72 6.79 12.25
C GLU A 201 12.53 7.25 11.38
N THR A 202 11.54 7.85 12.03
CA THR A 202 10.36 8.45 11.41
C THR A 202 10.69 9.73 10.66
N GLY A 203 11.56 10.57 11.21
CA GLY A 203 12.10 11.77 10.55
C GLY A 203 11.01 12.66 9.93
N LYS A 204 11.13 13.00 8.65
CA LYS A 204 10.15 13.81 7.89
C LYS A 204 9.07 12.97 7.18
N LYS A 205 9.04 11.65 7.39
CA LYS A 205 8.18 10.76 6.62
C LYS A 205 6.73 10.81 7.10
N PHE A 206 5.80 10.45 6.20
CA PHE A 206 4.36 10.60 6.45
C PHE A 206 3.66 9.31 6.89
N ILE A 207 4.13 8.16 6.41
CA ILE A 207 3.46 6.87 6.59
C ILE A 207 4.44 5.84 7.18
N ILE A 208 4.03 5.15 8.24
CA ILE A 208 4.64 3.86 8.61
C ILE A 208 3.90 2.75 7.86
N HIS A 209 4.63 1.95 7.07
CA HIS A 209 4.14 0.73 6.44
C HIS A 209 4.68 -0.48 7.23
N TYR A 210 3.84 -1.08 8.08
CA TYR A 210 4.25 -2.16 9.01
C TYR A 210 4.18 -3.55 8.36
N THR A 211 4.84 -3.70 7.21
CA THR A 211 4.79 -4.95 6.43
C THR A 211 5.67 -6.08 6.99
N TYR A 212 6.78 -5.73 7.64
CA TYR A 212 7.76 -6.67 8.17
C TYR A 212 7.51 -6.98 9.65
N GLY A 213 7.82 -8.22 10.04
CA GLY A 213 7.90 -8.57 11.45
C GLY A 213 9.06 -7.85 12.13
N CYS A 214 8.78 -7.30 13.31
CA CYS A 214 9.74 -6.64 14.18
C CYS A 214 10.09 -7.61 15.32
N ASP A 215 11.11 -8.42 15.14
CA ASP A 215 11.56 -9.44 16.11
C ASP A 215 12.88 -9.01 16.76
N TYR A 216 12.89 -8.91 18.08
CA TYR A 216 14.04 -8.44 18.85
C TYR A 216 14.31 -9.32 20.05
N ASN A 217 15.59 -9.43 20.43
CA ASN A 217 15.95 -9.94 21.75
C ASN A 217 15.79 -8.84 22.83
N LEU A 218 15.89 -9.20 24.11
CA LEU A 218 15.72 -8.25 25.22
C LEU A 218 16.83 -7.19 25.31
N LYS A 219 17.92 -7.32 24.53
CA LYS A 219 18.97 -6.31 24.39
C LYS A 219 18.67 -5.28 23.28
N GLY A 220 17.55 -5.42 22.56
CA GLY A 220 17.18 -4.54 21.46
C GLY A 220 17.83 -4.89 20.12
N GLU A 221 18.38 -6.10 19.97
CA GLU A 221 19.02 -6.56 18.74
C GLU A 221 18.01 -7.32 17.86
N LEU A 222 17.95 -6.98 16.57
CA LEU A 222 17.03 -7.59 15.61
C LEU A 222 17.35 -9.07 15.38
N THR A 223 16.39 -9.96 15.55
CA THR A 223 16.54 -11.41 15.35
C THR A 223 15.98 -11.85 14.00
N TYR A 224 16.64 -11.46 12.91
CA TYR A 224 16.17 -11.73 11.54
C TYR A 224 15.89 -13.22 11.29
N GLY A 225 14.69 -13.52 10.75
CA GLY A 225 14.27 -14.87 10.40
C GLY A 225 13.92 -15.78 11.59
N LYS A 226 13.85 -15.24 12.81
CA LYS A 226 13.48 -15.98 14.03
C LYS A 226 12.48 -15.18 14.85
N ILE A 227 11.61 -15.87 15.57
CA ILE A 227 10.73 -15.24 16.55
C ILE A 227 11.61 -14.69 17.68
N GLY A 228 11.55 -13.38 17.88
CA GLY A 228 12.27 -12.68 18.94
C GLY A 228 11.65 -12.89 20.31
N GLU A 229 12.39 -12.51 21.36
CA GLU A 229 11.86 -12.47 22.73
C GLU A 229 10.80 -11.38 22.90
N TRP A 230 10.94 -10.27 22.15
CA TRP A 230 9.91 -9.30 21.89
C TRP A 230 9.56 -9.30 20.39
N ARG A 231 8.27 -9.20 20.06
CA ARG A 231 7.79 -9.24 18.68
C ARG A 231 6.59 -8.33 18.45
N PHE A 232 6.61 -7.64 17.31
CA PHE A 232 5.42 -7.11 16.65
C PHE A 232 5.37 -7.59 15.20
N ASP A 233 4.39 -8.43 14.85
CA ASP A 233 4.11 -8.82 13.46
C ASP A 233 2.61 -8.97 13.26
N LYS A 234 2.05 -8.27 12.27
CA LYS A 234 0.62 -8.36 11.93
C LYS A 234 0.19 -9.80 11.59
N ARG A 235 1.09 -10.66 11.12
CA ARG A 235 0.82 -12.07 10.82
C ARG A 235 0.59 -12.92 12.07
N SER A 236 0.91 -12.40 13.24
CA SER A 236 0.51 -13.02 14.52
C SER A 236 -0.97 -12.75 14.87
N HIS A 237 -1.66 -11.90 14.10
CA HIS A 237 -3.03 -11.44 14.35
C HIS A 237 -3.95 -11.65 13.14
N LEU A 238 -3.84 -12.81 12.48
CA LEU A 238 -4.66 -13.11 11.28
C LEU A 238 -6.12 -13.49 11.60
N ARG A 239 -6.41 -13.87 12.85
CA ARG A 239 -7.73 -14.37 13.28
C ARG A 239 -8.51 -13.37 14.14
N GLY A 240 -8.02 -12.15 14.25
CA GLY A 240 -8.60 -11.12 15.09
C GLY A 240 -7.65 -9.95 15.30
N PRO A 241 -8.12 -8.86 15.89
CA PRO A 241 -7.31 -7.69 16.16
C PRO A 241 -6.16 -8.01 17.14
N PRO A 242 -5.03 -7.28 17.09
CA PRO A 242 -4.02 -7.35 18.15
C PRO A 242 -4.61 -6.95 19.51
N PRO A 243 -4.15 -7.52 20.63
CA PRO A 243 -4.64 -7.16 21.94
C PRO A 243 -4.34 -5.68 22.27
N LYS A 244 -5.11 -5.11 23.19
CA LYS A 244 -4.79 -3.80 23.77
C LYS A 244 -3.49 -3.89 24.59
N ASN A 245 -2.84 -2.74 24.78
CA ASN A 245 -1.65 -2.61 25.64
C ASN A 245 -0.51 -3.58 25.28
N LEU A 246 -0.14 -3.64 24.00
CA LEU A 246 1.06 -4.34 23.55
C LEU A 246 2.28 -3.86 24.35
N SER A 247 3.15 -4.80 24.72
CA SER A 247 4.38 -4.46 25.42
C SER A 247 5.25 -3.55 24.56
N MET A 248 5.83 -2.52 25.18
CA MET A 248 6.80 -1.67 24.50
C MET A 248 8.06 -2.49 24.16
N PRO A 249 8.70 -2.22 23.00
CA PRO A 249 9.95 -2.88 22.65
C PRO A 249 11.06 -2.59 23.68
N PRO A 250 12.03 -3.50 23.83
CA PRO A 250 13.15 -3.32 24.75
C PRO A 250 14.02 -2.09 24.40
N PRO A 251 14.80 -1.57 25.37
CA PRO A 251 15.79 -0.53 25.09
C PRO A 251 16.73 -0.94 23.94
N GLY A 252 17.10 0.01 23.09
CA GLY A 252 17.97 -0.21 21.92
C GLY A 252 17.20 -0.50 20.62
N VAL A 253 15.90 -0.79 20.68
CA VAL A 253 15.06 -0.93 19.47
C VAL A 253 14.88 0.43 18.78
N PRO A 254 14.86 0.49 17.42
CA PRO A 254 14.75 1.74 16.68
C PRO A 254 13.50 2.57 16.99
N GLU A 255 13.64 3.90 16.88
CA GLU A 255 12.56 4.87 17.13
C GLU A 255 11.32 4.60 16.29
N SER A 256 11.48 4.19 15.04
CA SER A 256 10.36 3.87 14.16
C SER A 256 9.48 2.70 14.65
N VAL A 257 10.09 1.66 15.25
CA VAL A 257 9.37 0.51 15.82
C VAL A 257 8.70 0.92 17.12
N VAL A 258 9.39 1.71 17.95
CA VAL A 258 8.81 2.29 19.18
C VAL A 258 7.58 3.12 18.83
N THR A 259 7.67 3.98 17.82
CA THR A 259 6.56 4.83 17.36
C THR A 259 5.41 4.00 16.80
N LEU A 260 5.69 2.98 15.98
CA LEU A 260 4.67 2.04 15.50
C LEU A 260 3.87 1.43 16.65
N VAL A 261 4.54 0.88 17.68
CA VAL A 261 3.87 0.22 18.80
C VAL A 261 3.07 1.20 19.65
N LYS A 262 3.60 2.41 19.91
CA LYS A 262 2.85 3.48 20.59
C LYS A 262 1.56 3.82 19.84
N MET A 263 1.64 3.96 18.52
CA MET A 263 0.50 4.33 17.70
C MET A 263 -0.53 3.21 17.57
N VAL A 264 -0.11 1.95 17.57
CA VAL A 264 -1.02 0.81 17.67
C VAL A 264 -1.73 0.85 19.03
N ASN A 265 -0.98 0.95 20.13
CA ASN A 265 -1.56 1.00 21.47
C ASN A 265 -2.54 2.16 21.68
N GLU A 266 -2.24 3.35 21.16
CA GLU A 266 -3.16 4.48 21.22
C GLU A 266 -4.45 4.20 20.43
N ALA A 267 -4.34 3.67 19.21
CA ALA A 267 -5.51 3.34 18.43
C ALA A 267 -6.37 2.26 19.12
N THR A 268 -5.77 1.16 19.58
CA THR A 268 -6.51 0.06 20.22
C THR A 268 -7.13 0.47 21.56
N ALA A 269 -6.55 1.43 22.27
CA ALA A 269 -7.13 1.99 23.50
C ALA A 269 -8.37 2.87 23.22
N ASN A 270 -8.44 3.52 22.06
CA ASN A 270 -9.46 4.53 21.75
C ASN A 270 -10.54 4.08 20.75
N ILE A 271 -10.35 2.94 20.06
CA ILE A 271 -11.40 2.36 19.21
C ILE A 271 -12.38 1.57 20.10
N PRO A 272 -13.68 1.91 20.10
CA PRO A 272 -14.68 1.18 20.87
C PRO A 272 -14.79 -0.26 20.38
N ASN A 273 -15.15 -1.19 21.28
CA ASN A 273 -15.34 -2.62 20.96
C ASN A 273 -14.14 -3.31 20.29
N TRP A 274 -12.93 -2.78 20.43
CA TRP A 274 -11.73 -3.31 19.75
C TRP A 274 -11.47 -4.81 19.93
N GLU A 275 -11.83 -5.40 21.07
CA GLU A 275 -11.59 -6.83 21.34
C GLU A 275 -12.71 -7.74 20.78
N THR A 276 -13.86 -7.15 20.43
CA THR A 276 -15.02 -7.81 19.84
C THR A 276 -15.58 -6.94 18.71
N PRO A 277 -14.79 -6.70 17.64
CA PRO A 277 -15.16 -5.82 16.54
C PRO A 277 -16.25 -6.43 15.66
#